data_AF-A0A3P7ISQ5-F1
#
_entry.id   AF-A0A3P7ISQ5-F1
#
_cell.length_a   1.000
_cell.length_b   1.000
_cell.length_c   1.000
_cell.angle_alpha   90.00
_cell.angle_beta   90.00
_cell.angle_gamma   90.00
#
_symmetry.space_group_name_H-M   'P 1'
#
loop_
_entity.id
_entity.type
_entity.pdbx_description
1 polymer ?
#
loop_
_entity_poly.entity_id
_entity_poly.type
_entity_poly.pdbx_seq_one_letter_code
_entity_poly.pdbx_strand_id
1 'polypeptide(L)'
;MRRCVVTSLLRFRYNGVLKPVRAIYTSALRSQEKVQRRTTNPIVESLRYERKSPIEHILLRPDTYVGSTGVAEHADAWVVSEDNQRMVQKKMSYSPALLKIFDEILVNAADNKQRDPEMDQLCVNVDRWVNQ
;
A
#
# COMPACT_ATOMS: atom_id res chain seq x y z
N MET A 1 -14.34 -40.03 13.95
CA MET A 1 -15.55 -40.83 14.25
C MET A 1 -16.63 -40.51 13.25
N ARG A 2 -17.17 -41.57 12.62
CA ARG A 2 -18.49 -41.76 11.99
C ARG A 2 -18.95 -40.83 10.84
N ARG A 3 -18.99 -41.44 9.65
CA ARG A 3 -19.77 -41.11 8.45
C ARG A 3 -21.28 -41.23 8.71
N CYS A 4 -22.08 -40.56 7.87
CA CYS A 4 -23.06 -41.14 6.93
C CYS A 4 -24.42 -40.41 6.92
N VAL A 5 -24.86 -39.95 5.73
CA VAL A 5 -26.26 -40.11 5.32
C VAL A 5 -26.27 -40.55 3.85
N VAL A 6 -26.98 -41.65 3.64
CA VAL A 6 -27.28 -42.34 2.38
C VAL A 6 -28.45 -41.64 1.72
N THR A 7 -28.49 -41.53 0.39
CA THR A 7 -29.79 -41.55 -0.32
C THR A 7 -29.66 -42.02 -1.76
N SER A 8 -30.26 -43.19 -1.98
CA SER A 8 -31.02 -43.64 -3.14
C SER A 8 -30.34 -43.82 -4.51
N LEU A 9 -30.21 -45.11 -4.84
CA LEU A 9 -30.07 -45.66 -6.18
C LEU A 9 -31.31 -45.36 -7.04
N LEU A 10 -31.12 -44.70 -8.17
CA LEU A 10 -32.02 -44.82 -9.32
C LEU A 10 -31.23 -45.38 -10.49
N ARG A 11 -31.45 -46.68 -10.74
CA ARG A 11 -31.04 -47.38 -11.96
C ARG A 11 -31.76 -46.76 -13.15
N PHE A 12 -31.02 -46.07 -14.01
CA PHE A 12 -31.42 -45.90 -15.41
C PHE A 12 -30.62 -46.90 -16.25
N ARG A 13 -31.31 -47.92 -16.77
CA ARG A 13 -30.81 -48.74 -17.87
C ARG A 13 -30.83 -47.88 -19.13
N TYR A 14 -29.67 -47.69 -19.75
CA TYR A 14 -29.62 -47.24 -21.14
C TYR A 14 -28.74 -48.21 -21.93
N ASN A 15 -29.39 -48.91 -22.86
CA ASN A 15 -28.72 -49.69 -23.90
C ASN A 15 -28.11 -48.69 -24.89
N GLY A 16 -26.79 -48.70 -25.07
CA GLY A 16 -26.14 -47.80 -26.01
C GLY A 16 -24.65 -48.13 -26.17
N VAL A 17 -24.35 -48.87 -27.24
CA VAL A 17 -23.08 -48.99 -27.99
C VAL A 17 -21.84 -48.35 -27.34
N LEU A 18 -20.88 -49.18 -26.92
CA LEU A 18 -19.52 -48.78 -26.58
C LEU A 18 -18.89 -47.99 -27.74
N LYS A 19 -18.63 -46.70 -27.52
CA LYS A 19 -17.70 -45.91 -28.33
C LYS A 19 -16.36 -45.83 -27.58
N PRO A 20 -15.21 -46.01 -28.25
CA PRO A 20 -13.92 -45.95 -27.59
C PRO A 20 -13.66 -44.55 -27.06
N VAL A 21 -13.14 -44.49 -25.83
CA VAL A 21 -12.65 -43.26 -25.19
C VAL A 21 -11.50 -42.71 -26.05
N ARG A 22 -11.69 -41.54 -26.68
CA ARG A 22 -10.59 -40.81 -27.32
C ARG A 22 -9.69 -40.24 -26.22
N ALA A 23 -8.40 -40.53 -26.31
CA ALA A 23 -7.37 -39.95 -25.45
C ALA A 23 -7.40 -38.42 -25.56
N ILE A 24 -7.53 -37.74 -24.42
CA ILE A 24 -7.49 -36.28 -24.30
C ILE A 24 -6.03 -35.85 -24.39
N TYR A 25 -5.46 -35.78 -25.60
CA TYR A 25 -4.14 -35.17 -25.81
C TYR A 25 -4.01 -34.58 -27.22
N THR A 26 -4.73 -33.48 -27.50
CA THR A 26 -4.38 -32.57 -28.60
C THR A 26 -4.77 -31.13 -28.25
N SER A 27 -4.17 -30.58 -27.19
CA SER A 27 -4.21 -29.14 -26.87
C SER A 27 -2.93 -28.39 -27.28
N ALA A 28 -2.16 -28.93 -28.23
CA ALA A 28 -0.85 -28.40 -28.62
C ALA A 28 -0.76 -27.85 -30.05
N LEU A 29 -1.85 -27.29 -30.58
CA LEU A 29 -1.80 -26.41 -31.75
C LEU A 29 -2.62 -25.15 -31.48
N ARG A 30 -2.21 -24.40 -30.46
CA ARG A 30 -2.55 -22.97 -30.36
C ARG A 30 -1.59 -22.24 -31.28
N SER A 31 -2.12 -21.81 -32.43
CA SER A 31 -1.47 -20.93 -33.40
C SER A 31 -0.72 -19.83 -32.67
N GLN A 32 0.61 -19.84 -32.76
CA GLN A 32 1.41 -18.68 -32.37
C GLN A 32 1.20 -17.61 -33.43
N GLU A 33 0.11 -16.86 -33.32
CA GLU A 33 0.05 -15.56 -33.98
C GLU A 33 1.16 -14.71 -33.36
N LYS A 34 2.26 -14.55 -34.10
CA LYS A 34 3.26 -13.52 -33.82
C LYS A 34 2.54 -12.18 -33.88
N VAL A 35 2.15 -11.66 -32.73
CA VAL A 35 1.79 -10.25 -32.60
C VAL A 35 3.00 -9.45 -33.05
N GLN A 36 2.92 -8.89 -34.25
CA GLN A 36 3.94 -7.99 -34.80
C GLN A 36 4.10 -6.84 -33.81
N ARG A 37 5.19 -6.86 -33.02
CA ARG A 37 5.52 -5.74 -32.14
C ARG A 37 5.69 -4.51 -33.03
N ARG A 38 4.84 -3.49 -32.83
CA ARG A 38 5.02 -2.18 -33.46
C ARG A 38 6.40 -1.68 -33.06
N THR A 39 7.28 -1.47 -34.02
CA THR A 39 8.60 -0.88 -33.80
C THR A 39 8.42 0.60 -33.51
N THR A 40 8.18 0.95 -32.25
CA THR A 40 8.36 2.32 -31.77
C THR A 40 9.84 2.67 -31.87
N ASN A 41 10.15 3.87 -32.35
CA ASN A 41 11.53 4.33 -32.42
C ASN A 41 12.11 4.38 -31.00
N PRO A 42 13.19 3.64 -30.69
CA PRO A 42 13.72 3.50 -29.33
C PRO A 42 14.12 4.85 -28.71
N ILE A 43 14.46 5.84 -29.54
CA ILE A 43 14.77 7.20 -29.09
C ILE A 43 13.51 7.87 -28.51
N VAL A 44 12.37 7.76 -29.19
CA VAL A 44 11.09 8.35 -28.75
C VAL A 44 10.58 7.65 -27.49
N GLU A 45 10.81 6.35 -27.37
CA GLU A 45 10.42 5.57 -26.19
C GLU A 45 11.27 5.93 -24.96
N SER A 46 12.58 6.12 -25.15
CA SER A 46 13.49 6.53 -24.07
C SER A 46 13.21 7.95 -23.54
N LEU A 47 12.67 8.84 -24.37
CA LEU A 47 12.23 10.17 -23.96
C LEU A 47 10.87 10.17 -23.22
N ARG A 48 10.08 9.11 -23.37
CA ARG A 48 8.72 9.02 -22.82
C ARG A 48 8.65 8.28 -21.49
N TYR A 49 9.50 7.27 -21.30
CA TYR A 49 9.49 6.41 -20.12
C TYR A 49 10.79 6.56 -19.34
N GLU A 50 10.67 7.02 -18.11
CA GLU A 50 11.80 7.21 -17.22
C GLU A 50 11.68 6.27 -16.01
N ARG A 51 12.79 5.61 -15.65
CA ARG A 51 12.91 4.87 -14.41
C ARG A 51 13.48 5.81 -13.34
N LYS A 52 12.74 6.00 -12.25
CA LYS A 52 13.22 6.74 -11.08
C LYS A 52 13.78 5.77 -10.03
N SER A 53 14.82 6.18 -9.33
CA SER A 53 15.27 5.50 -8.11
C SER A 53 14.24 5.69 -6.99
N PRO A 54 14.29 4.87 -5.92
CA PRO A 54 13.35 5.00 -4.80
C PRO A 54 13.37 6.40 -4.15
N ILE A 55 14.56 6.97 -3.95
CA ILE A 55 14.72 8.30 -3.33
C ILE A 55 14.15 9.38 -4.24
N GLU A 56 14.47 9.35 -5.53
CA GLU A 56 13.92 10.31 -6.50
C GLU A 56 12.39 10.24 -6.54
N HIS A 57 11.81 9.04 -6.49
CA HIS A 57 10.36 8.89 -6.48
C HIS A 57 9.71 9.51 -5.24
N ILE A 58 10.29 9.31 -4.05
CA ILE A 58 9.81 9.93 -2.80
C ILE A 58 9.85 11.45 -2.90
N LEU A 59 10.95 12.01 -3.40
CA LEU A 59 11.10 13.47 -3.55
C LEU A 59 10.17 14.05 -4.62
N LEU A 60 9.90 13.30 -5.69
CA LEU A 60 8.99 13.74 -6.76
C LEU A 60 7.51 13.60 -6.38
N ARG A 61 7.16 12.65 -5.51
CA ARG A 61 5.77 12.33 -5.13
C ARG A 61 5.65 12.10 -3.62
N PRO A 62 5.93 13.12 -2.80
CA PRO A 62 5.92 12.99 -1.34
C PRO A 62 4.52 12.71 -0.77
N ASP A 63 3.46 13.15 -1.47
CA ASP A 63 2.08 13.09 -0.99
C ASP A 63 1.63 11.68 -0.59
N THR A 64 2.10 10.64 -1.28
CA THR A 64 1.76 9.24 -0.96
C THR A 64 2.51 8.68 0.23
N TYR A 65 3.60 9.33 0.66
CA TYR A 65 4.45 8.86 1.75
C TYR A 65 4.18 9.63 3.05
N VAL A 66 4.07 10.95 2.97
CA VAL A 66 3.96 11.83 4.14
C VAL A 66 2.71 12.70 4.12
N GLY A 67 1.93 12.68 3.03
CA GLY A 67 0.84 13.61 2.80
C GLY A 67 1.30 14.92 2.16
N SER A 68 0.38 15.88 2.04
CA SER A 68 0.65 17.14 1.33
C SER A 68 1.82 17.90 1.95
N THR A 69 2.75 18.34 1.12
CA THR A 69 3.85 19.22 1.53
C THR A 69 3.44 20.68 1.64
N GLY A 70 2.36 21.08 0.96
CA GLY A 70 1.81 22.42 1.03
C GLY A 70 1.19 22.75 2.39
N VAL A 71 1.17 24.03 2.75
CA VAL A 71 0.45 24.51 3.94
C VAL A 71 -1.05 24.48 3.65
N ALA A 72 -1.81 23.76 4.48
CA ALA A 72 -3.26 23.70 4.40
C ALA A 72 -3.88 24.29 5.68
N GLU A 73 -5.08 24.87 5.55
CA GLU A 73 -5.87 25.31 6.69
C GLU A 73 -6.61 24.13 7.32
N HIS A 74 -6.49 24.00 8.63
CA HIS A 74 -7.17 22.99 9.44
C HIS A 74 -8.03 23.71 10.49
N ALA A 75 -9.35 23.62 10.37
CA ALA A 75 -10.28 24.34 11.24
C ALA A 75 -10.35 23.79 12.68
N ASP A 76 -10.17 22.49 12.84
CA ASP A 76 -10.51 21.78 14.09
C ASP A 76 -9.29 21.07 14.72
N ALA A 77 -8.10 21.65 14.56
CA ALA A 77 -6.89 21.06 15.11
C ALA A 77 -6.87 21.18 16.65
N TRP A 78 -6.64 20.06 17.31
CA TRP A 78 -6.52 20.00 18.76
C TRP A 78 -5.10 20.34 19.19
N VAL A 79 -4.95 21.39 19.98
CA VAL A 79 -3.67 21.79 20.54
C VAL A 79 -3.76 21.86 22.06
N VAL A 80 -2.64 21.59 22.72
CA VAL A 80 -2.51 21.82 24.16
C VAL A 80 -2.56 23.33 24.40
N SER A 81 -3.34 23.75 25.39
CA SER A 81 -3.46 25.15 25.78
C SER A 81 -2.14 25.68 26.34
N GLU A 82 -1.95 27.01 26.33
CA GLU A 82 -0.68 27.63 26.75
C GLU A 82 -0.34 27.37 28.22
N ASP A 83 -1.35 27.12 29.05
CA ASP A 83 -1.26 26.70 30.45
C ASP A 83 -0.99 25.20 30.63
N ASN A 84 -0.91 24.41 29.54
CA ASN A 84 -0.67 22.96 29.52
C ASN A 84 -1.69 22.12 30.31
N GLN A 85 -2.88 22.65 30.59
CA GLN A 85 -3.88 21.96 31.42
C GLN A 85 -5.01 21.31 30.61
N ARG A 86 -5.23 21.75 29.36
CA ARG A 86 -6.38 21.30 28.56
C ARG A 86 -6.06 21.26 27.07
N MET A 87 -6.88 20.49 26.33
CA MET A 87 -6.90 20.51 24.88
C MET A 87 -7.92 21.54 24.39
N VAL A 88 -7.56 22.33 23.39
CA VAL A 88 -8.43 23.32 22.75
C VAL A 88 -8.40 23.13 21.25
N GLN A 89 -9.56 23.28 20.59
CA GLN A 89 -9.62 23.34 19.13
C GLN A 89 -9.23 24.74 18.66
N LYS A 90 -8.33 24.82 17.69
CA LYS A 90 -7.94 26.06 17.04
C LYS A 90 -7.88 25.86 15.53
N LYS A 91 -8.32 26.88 14.80
CA LYS A 91 -8.04 26.99 13.37
C LYS A 91 -6.56 27.33 13.20
N MET A 92 -5.82 26.48 12.49
CA MET A 92 -4.39 26.65 12.25
C MET A 92 -3.99 26.19 10.85
N SER A 93 -2.90 26.75 10.34
CA SER A 93 -2.40 26.42 9.01
C SER A 93 -1.03 25.78 9.16
N TYR A 94 -0.86 24.57 8.65
CA TYR A 94 0.41 23.84 8.69
C TYR A 94 0.53 22.86 7.54
N SER A 95 1.73 22.32 7.33
CA SER A 95 2.00 21.26 6.35
C SER A 95 1.78 19.89 7.00
N PRO A 96 0.84 19.06 6.49
CA PRO A 96 0.65 17.70 7.00
C PRO A 96 1.92 16.85 6.92
N ALA A 97 2.69 16.98 5.84
CA ALA A 97 3.96 16.27 5.68
C ALA A 97 4.95 16.55 6.80
N LEU A 98 5.04 17.82 7.24
CA LEU A 98 5.95 18.21 8.32
C LEU A 98 5.57 17.54 9.65
N LEU A 99 4.27 17.49 9.97
CA LEU A 99 3.82 16.76 11.16
C LEU A 99 4.08 15.26 11.01
N LYS A 100 3.92 14.69 9.81
CA LYS A 100 4.03 13.24 9.65
C LYS A 100 5.46 12.75 9.78
N ILE A 101 6.44 13.46 9.21
CA ILE A 101 7.85 13.08 9.42
C ILE A 101 8.26 13.17 10.88
N PHE A 102 7.69 14.11 11.65
CA PHE A 102 7.93 14.21 13.08
C PHE A 102 7.28 13.04 13.85
N ASP A 103 6.02 12.72 13.53
CA ASP A 103 5.27 11.59 14.10
C ASP A 103 5.97 10.24 13.86
N GLU A 104 6.53 10.00 12.66
CA GLU A 104 7.26 8.77 12.37
C GLU A 104 8.45 8.56 13.34
N ILE A 105 9.16 9.62 13.72
CA ILE A 105 10.26 9.52 14.69
C ILE A 105 9.74 9.24 16.10
N LEU A 106 8.63 9.88 16.50
CA LEU A 106 8.01 9.64 17.80
C LEU A 106 7.49 8.20 17.95
N VAL A 107 6.81 7.69 16.92
CA VAL A 107 6.30 6.31 16.91
C VAL A 107 7.46 5.31 16.94
N ASN A 108 8.53 5.55 16.15
CA ASN A 108 9.72 4.70 16.20
C ASN A 108 10.38 4.66 17.58
N ALA A 109 10.42 5.80 18.29
CA ALA A 109 10.91 5.87 19.66
C ALA A 109 9.98 5.16 20.64
N ALA A 110 8.66 5.33 20.49
CA ALA A 110 7.66 4.63 21.31
C ALA A 110 7.71 3.10 21.09
N ASP A 111 7.92 2.65 19.86
CA ASP A 111 8.10 1.24 19.51
C ASP A 111 9.35 0.64 20.18
N ASN A 112 10.33 1.46 20.53
CA ASN A 112 11.46 0.99 21.33
C ASN A 112 11.03 0.52 22.73
N LYS A 113 10.01 1.13 23.36
CA LYS A 113 9.47 0.65 24.66
C LYS A 113 8.91 -0.76 24.58
N GLN A 114 8.30 -1.11 23.46
CA GLN A 114 7.74 -2.44 23.25
C GLN A 114 8.83 -3.49 23.04
N ARG A 115 9.94 -3.11 22.41
CA ARG A 115 11.11 -3.97 22.18
C ARG A 115 12.00 -4.10 23.42
N ASP A 116 12.18 -3.01 24.14
CA ASP A 116 12.96 -2.89 25.37
C ASP A 116 12.08 -2.31 26.50
N PRO A 117 11.53 -3.19 27.36
CA PRO A 117 10.73 -2.78 28.50
C PRO A 117 11.48 -1.92 29.53
N GLU A 118 12.82 -1.87 29.51
CA GLU A 118 13.60 -1.06 30.45
C GLU A 118 13.64 0.42 30.07
N MET A 119 13.32 0.79 28.82
CA MET A 119 13.30 2.18 28.37
C MET A 119 12.33 3.02 29.23
N ASP A 120 12.80 4.06 29.91
CA ASP A 120 12.01 4.81 30.89
C ASP A 120 11.63 6.22 30.43
N GLN A 121 12.35 6.77 29.46
CA GLN A 121 12.19 8.16 29.03
C GLN A 121 12.22 8.34 27.51
N LEU A 122 11.38 9.26 27.02
CA LEU A 122 11.41 9.81 25.66
C LEU A 122 11.53 11.33 25.77
N CYS A 123 12.62 11.90 25.26
CA CYS A 123 12.90 13.33 25.29
C CYS A 123 12.71 13.95 23.89
N VAL A 124 11.96 15.06 23.83
CA VAL A 124 11.74 15.81 22.59
C VAL A 124 12.18 17.25 22.81
N ASN A 125 13.20 17.67 22.07
CA ASN A 125 13.69 19.05 22.05
C ASN A 125 13.35 19.67 20.69
N VAL A 126 12.60 20.77 20.71
CA VAL A 126 12.19 21.48 19.49
C VAL A 126 12.78 22.89 19.51
N ASP A 127 13.85 23.07 18.74
CA ASP A 127 14.47 24.38 18.56
C ASP A 127 13.68 25.20 17.55
N ARG A 128 13.02 26.25 18.03
CA ARG A 128 12.39 27.24 17.13
C ARG A 128 13.46 28.23 16.71
N TRP A 129 14.05 27.99 15.55
CA TRP A 129 14.93 29.00 14.96
C TRP A 129 14.08 30.16 14.43
N VAL A 130 14.20 31.32 15.07
CA VAL A 130 13.57 32.56 14.62
C VAL A 130 14.62 33.36 13.85
N ASN A 131 14.43 33.51 12.54
CA ASN A 131 15.17 34.49 11.74
C ASN A 131 14.92 35.88 12.34
N GLN A 132 15.97 36.56 12.80
CA GLN A 132 15.95 37.99 13.13
C GLN A 132 15.91 38.82 11.85
#